data_AF-A0AAV7KEY1-F1
#
_entry.id   AF-A0AAV7KEY1-F1
#
_cell.length_a   1.000
_cell.length_b   1.000
_cell.length_c   1.000
_cell.angle_alpha   90.00
_cell.angle_beta   90.00
_cell.angle_gamma   90.00
#
_symmetry.space_group_name_H-M   'P 1'
#
loop_
_entity.id
_entity.type
_entity.pdbx_description
1 polymer ?
#
loop_
_entity_poly.entity_id
_entity_poly.type
_entity_poly.pdbx_seq_one_letter_code
_entity_poly.pdbx_strand_id
1 'polypeptide(L)'
;MEKERSAIVELFQKGKKQKEIMKLLKILQTCQNFVIRTIKRFNETGGVMDRARTGRPVSITSVKMRKVVRSRVWRNPQRSIRKMAKELKISRGSLQTIIKRDLGLSSFKKRNVHFLSDKIKTKNLT
;
A
#
# COMPACT_ATOMS: atom_id res chain seq x y z
N MET A 1 21.67 -9.63 -8.91
CA MET A 1 21.44 -8.22 -8.51
C MET A 1 21.55 -7.95 -7.02
N GLU A 2 20.73 -8.51 -6.12
CA GLU A 2 20.78 -8.15 -4.69
C GLU A 2 22.10 -8.57 -4.02
N LYS A 3 22.58 -9.78 -4.32
CA LYS A 3 23.90 -10.28 -3.89
C LYS A 3 25.05 -9.38 -4.37
N GLU A 4 25.01 -8.90 -5.61
CA GLU A 4 26.02 -7.98 -6.14
C GLU A 4 26.02 -6.64 -5.41
N ARG A 5 24.85 -6.11 -5.05
CA ARG A 5 24.76 -4.87 -4.26
C ARG A 5 25.31 -5.06 -2.86
N SER A 6 25.05 -6.20 -2.22
CA SER A 6 25.63 -6.52 -0.91
C SER A 6 27.16 -6.51 -0.98
N ALA A 7 27.73 -7.21 -1.97
CA ALA A 7 29.18 -7.23 -2.16
C ALA A 7 29.78 -5.83 -2.39
N ILE A 8 29.11 -4.97 -3.17
CA ILE A 8 29.53 -3.57 -3.36
C ILE A 8 29.52 -2.81 -2.03
N VAL A 9 28.45 -2.94 -1.26
CA VAL A 9 28.29 -2.24 0.03
C VAL A 9 29.31 -2.72 1.06
N GLU A 10 29.55 -4.03 1.15
CA GLU A 10 30.57 -4.60 2.04
C GLU A 10 31.98 -4.09 1.70
N LEU A 11 32.34 -4.06 0.40
CA LEU A 11 33.63 -3.53 -0.03
C LEU A 11 33.74 -2.01 0.22
N PHE A 12 32.65 -1.28 0.05
CA PHE A 12 32.59 0.15 0.35
C PHE A 12 32.76 0.42 1.85
N GLN A 13 32.08 -0.36 2.71
CA GLN A 13 32.24 -0.28 4.18
C GLN A 13 33.66 -0.63 4.64
N LYS A 14 34.34 -1.55 3.94
CA LYS A 14 35.78 -1.84 4.13
C LYS A 14 36.71 -0.70 3.66
N GLY A 15 36.17 0.44 3.23
CA GLY A 15 36.93 1.64 2.85
C GLY A 15 37.55 1.59 1.46
N LYS A 16 37.18 0.62 0.61
CA LYS A 16 37.73 0.51 -0.75
C LYS A 16 37.20 1.64 -1.64
N LYS A 17 38.08 2.17 -2.50
CA LYS A 17 37.69 3.21 -3.47
C LYS A 17 36.80 2.61 -4.57
N GLN A 18 35.87 3.40 -5.10
CA GLN A 18 34.92 2.95 -6.14
C GLN A 18 35.61 2.31 -7.36
N LYS A 19 36.77 2.85 -7.78
CA LYS A 19 37.57 2.29 -8.88
C LYS A 19 38.14 0.90 -8.56
N GLU A 20 38.54 0.67 -7.32
CA GLU A 20 39.05 -0.63 -6.84
C GLU A 20 37.92 -1.64 -6.77
N ILE A 21 36.77 -1.25 -6.22
CA ILE A 21 35.55 -2.07 -6.16
C ILE A 21 35.17 -2.52 -7.58
N MET A 22 35.17 -1.61 -8.55
CA MET A 22 34.87 -1.94 -9.94
C MET A 22 35.86 -2.96 -10.51
N LYS A 23 37.17 -2.79 -10.29
CA LYS A 23 38.17 -3.76 -10.77
C LYS A 23 37.98 -5.14 -10.14
N LEU A 24 37.67 -5.18 -8.85
CA LEU A 24 37.46 -6.41 -8.09
C LEU A 24 36.19 -7.15 -8.55
N LEU A 25 35.14 -6.39 -8.87
CA LEU A 25 33.85 -6.90 -9.35
C LEU A 25 33.75 -6.99 -10.88
N LYS A 26 34.79 -6.62 -11.66
CA LYS A 26 34.82 -6.84 -13.13
C LYS A 26 34.75 -8.33 -13.46
N ILE A 27 35.24 -9.18 -12.57
CA ILE A 27 35.07 -10.64 -12.61
C ILE A 27 33.57 -11.00 -12.63
N LEU A 28 32.72 -10.18 -12.01
CA LEU A 28 31.28 -10.35 -11.89
C LEU A 28 30.48 -9.55 -12.93
N GLN A 29 31.11 -9.02 -13.99
CA GLN A 29 30.43 -8.31 -15.09
C GLN A 29 29.58 -7.08 -14.69
N THR A 30 29.96 -6.38 -13.62
CA THR A 30 29.23 -5.18 -13.17
C THR A 30 29.65 -3.91 -13.90
N CYS A 31 28.67 -3.09 -14.32
CA CYS A 31 28.92 -1.79 -14.96
C CYS A 31 29.31 -0.70 -13.94
N GLN A 32 30.18 0.25 -14.30
CA GLN A 32 30.58 1.37 -13.42
C GLN A 32 29.40 2.16 -12.84
N ASN A 33 28.39 2.46 -13.67
CA ASN A 33 27.18 3.16 -13.24
C ASN A 33 26.40 2.42 -12.16
N PHE A 34 26.48 1.08 -12.13
CA PHE A 34 25.82 0.27 -11.12
C PHE A 34 26.46 0.45 -9.75
N VAL A 35 27.80 0.45 -9.67
CA VAL A 35 28.56 0.70 -8.43
C VAL A 35 28.26 2.11 -7.89
N ILE A 36 28.32 3.13 -8.74
CA ILE A 36 28.06 4.52 -8.35
C ILE A 36 26.64 4.67 -7.80
N ARG A 37 25.63 4.15 -8.51
CA ARG A 37 24.21 4.23 -8.07
C ARG A 37 23.97 3.46 -6.77
N THR A 38 24.65 2.34 -6.58
CA THR A 38 24.51 1.52 -5.36
C THR A 38 25.12 2.23 -4.15
N ILE A 39 26.32 2.78 -4.27
CA ILE A 39 26.96 3.54 -3.18
C ILE A 39 26.16 4.80 -2.84
N LYS A 40 25.75 5.57 -3.87
CA LYS A 40 24.90 6.75 -3.67
C LYS A 40 23.62 6.40 -2.92
N ARG A 41 22.97 5.29 -3.31
CA ARG A 41 21.77 4.79 -2.63
C ARG A 41 22.04 4.35 -1.20
N PHE A 42 23.13 3.65 -0.96
CA PHE A 42 23.53 3.22 0.37
C PHE A 42 23.76 4.42 1.29
N ASN A 43 24.41 5.48 0.81
CA ASN A 43 24.58 6.72 1.59
C ASN A 43 23.26 7.44 1.88
N GLU A 44 22.26 7.36 0.99
CA GLU A 44 20.96 8.01 1.17
C GLU A 44 19.98 7.20 2.05
N THR A 45 20.01 5.87 2.00
CA THR A 45 18.98 5.00 2.63
C THR A 45 19.56 4.06 3.70
N GLY A 46 20.87 3.83 3.73
CA GLY A 46 21.53 2.86 4.62
C GLY A 46 21.30 1.39 4.26
N GLY A 47 20.46 1.11 3.27
CA GLY A 47 20.07 -0.23 2.85
C GLY A 47 20.63 -0.66 1.49
N VAL A 48 20.69 -1.98 1.29
CA VAL A 48 21.13 -2.63 0.04
C VAL A 48 19.97 -2.80 -0.96
N MET A 49 18.73 -2.79 -0.45
CA MET A 49 17.53 -3.01 -1.24
C MET A 49 17.26 -1.91 -2.26
N ASP A 50 16.45 -2.24 -3.27
CA ASP A 50 15.95 -1.23 -4.20
C ASP A 50 14.94 -0.30 -3.52
N ARG A 51 14.86 0.94 -4.02
CA ARG A 51 13.90 1.90 -3.48
C ARG A 51 12.49 1.45 -3.84
N ALA A 52 11.59 1.54 -2.87
CA ALA A 52 10.17 1.41 -3.18
C ALA A 52 9.80 2.46 -4.25
N ARG A 53 9.16 2.00 -5.34
CA ARG A 53 8.68 2.90 -6.38
C ARG A 53 7.48 3.66 -5.84
N THR A 54 7.51 4.99 -5.94
CA THR A 54 6.42 5.87 -5.48
C THR A 54 5.14 5.71 -6.29
N GLY A 55 5.24 5.19 -7.52
CA GLY A 55 4.10 5.03 -8.43
C GLY A 55 3.52 6.36 -8.89
N ARG A 56 2.37 6.31 -9.58
CA ARG A 56 1.68 7.52 -10.06
C ARG A 56 0.92 8.19 -8.90
N PRO A 57 1.07 9.50 -8.68
CA PRO A 57 0.31 10.20 -7.65
C PRO A 57 -1.19 10.18 -7.98
N VAL A 58 -2.01 9.88 -6.98
CA VAL A 58 -3.48 9.85 -7.11
C VAL A 58 -4.05 11.17 -6.59
N SER A 59 -4.59 12.00 -7.49
CA SER A 59 -5.10 13.34 -7.13
C SER A 59 -6.43 13.30 -6.38
N ILE A 60 -7.32 12.38 -6.76
CA ILE A 60 -8.72 12.34 -6.29
C ILE A 60 -8.83 11.81 -4.85
N THR A 61 -7.95 10.92 -4.41
CA THR A 61 -7.98 10.26 -3.09
C THR A 61 -7.10 10.96 -2.05
N SER A 62 -7.02 12.29 -2.10
CA SER A 62 -6.28 13.10 -1.13
C SER A 62 -6.71 12.83 0.32
N VAL A 63 -5.79 13.02 1.27
CA VAL A 63 -6.02 12.89 2.73
C VAL A 63 -7.26 13.68 3.16
N LYS A 64 -7.46 14.88 2.62
CA LYS A 64 -8.63 15.73 2.90
C LYS A 64 -9.93 15.04 2.48
N MET A 65 -9.96 14.47 1.28
CA MET A 65 -11.14 13.78 0.76
C MET A 65 -11.46 12.55 1.60
N ARG A 66 -10.44 11.77 2.02
CA ARG A 66 -10.65 10.62 2.91
C ARG A 66 -11.32 11.01 4.22
N LYS A 67 -10.89 12.13 4.83
CA LYS A 67 -11.52 12.67 6.05
C LYS A 67 -12.99 13.04 5.81
N VAL A 68 -13.29 13.75 4.73
CA VAL A 68 -14.67 14.14 4.38
C VAL A 68 -15.56 12.92 4.16
N VAL A 69 -15.09 11.93 3.40
CA VAL A 69 -15.83 10.70 3.13
C VAL A 69 -16.07 9.92 4.42
N ARG A 70 -15.05 9.77 5.27
CA ARG A 70 -15.18 9.11 6.58
C ARG A 70 -16.27 9.77 7.42
N SER A 71 -16.26 11.10 7.56
CA SER A 71 -17.28 11.83 8.31
C SER A 71 -18.69 11.75 7.69
N ARG A 72 -18.82 11.63 6.37
CA ARG A 72 -20.13 11.43 5.72
C ARG A 72 -20.68 10.04 5.97
N VAL A 73 -19.83 9.00 5.85
CA VAL A 73 -20.23 7.62 6.12
C VAL A 73 -20.59 7.45 7.60
N TRP A 74 -19.83 8.03 8.52
CA TRP A 74 -20.14 7.99 9.95
C TRP A 74 -21.50 8.60 10.28
N ARG A 75 -21.82 9.77 9.70
CA ARG A 75 -23.11 10.44 9.91
C ARG A 75 -24.30 9.67 9.36
N ASN A 76 -24.14 9.01 8.21
CA ASN A 76 -25.20 8.22 7.59
C ASN A 76 -24.62 7.02 6.83
N PRO A 77 -24.46 5.86 7.50
CA PRO A 77 -23.84 4.68 6.88
C PRO A 77 -24.74 4.00 5.84
N GLN A 78 -26.05 4.28 5.85
CA GLN A 78 -27.01 3.72 4.88
C GLN A 78 -27.01 4.51 3.56
N ARG A 79 -26.28 5.64 3.47
CA ARG A 79 -26.27 6.49 2.29
C ARG A 79 -25.60 5.78 1.11
N SER A 80 -26.26 5.82 -0.04
CA SER A 80 -25.71 5.29 -1.29
C SER A 80 -24.42 6.00 -1.71
N ILE A 81 -23.39 5.22 -2.02
CA ILE A 81 -22.11 5.69 -2.58
C ILE A 81 -22.35 6.54 -3.84
N ARG A 82 -23.30 6.15 -4.71
CA ARG A 82 -23.58 6.89 -5.96
C ARG A 82 -24.09 8.31 -5.69
N LYS A 83 -24.99 8.47 -4.71
CA LYS A 83 -25.52 9.79 -4.33
C LYS A 83 -24.41 10.67 -3.73
N MET A 84 -23.62 10.10 -2.82
CA MET A 84 -22.48 10.79 -2.21
C MET A 84 -21.43 11.22 -3.26
N ALA A 85 -21.16 10.40 -4.26
CA ALA A 85 -20.25 10.72 -5.36
C ALA A 85 -20.73 11.92 -6.18
N LYS A 86 -22.02 11.96 -6.52
CA LYS A 86 -22.64 13.09 -7.24
C LYS A 86 -22.52 14.41 -6.46
N GLU A 87 -22.76 14.36 -5.15
CA GLU A 87 -22.64 15.54 -4.27
C GLU A 87 -21.20 16.03 -4.12
N LEU A 88 -20.24 15.11 -4.05
CA LEU A 88 -18.81 15.44 -3.95
C LEU A 88 -18.19 15.80 -5.30
N LYS A 89 -18.94 15.67 -6.41
CA LYS A 89 -18.45 15.83 -7.79
C LYS A 89 -17.26 14.93 -8.10
N ILE A 90 -17.31 13.69 -7.63
CA ILE A 90 -16.25 12.68 -7.84
C ILE A 90 -16.85 11.47 -8.56
N SER A 91 -16.02 10.76 -9.32
CA SER A 91 -16.44 9.49 -9.92
C SER A 91 -16.83 8.47 -8.84
N ARG A 92 -17.86 7.67 -9.12
CA ARG A 92 -18.28 6.57 -8.22
C ARG A 92 -17.11 5.61 -7.94
N GLY A 93 -16.27 5.31 -8.94
CA GLY A 93 -15.13 4.41 -8.80
C GLY A 93 -14.07 4.93 -7.82
N SER A 94 -13.75 6.22 -7.89
CA SER A 94 -12.79 6.83 -6.96
C SER A 94 -13.34 6.84 -5.53
N LEU A 95 -14.62 7.18 -5.35
CA LEU A 95 -15.25 7.16 -4.03
C LEU A 95 -15.31 5.72 -3.46
N GLN A 96 -15.61 4.73 -4.29
CA GLN A 96 -15.58 3.32 -3.89
C GLN A 96 -14.17 2.86 -3.49
N THR A 97 -13.14 3.33 -4.20
CA THR A 97 -11.73 3.07 -3.85
C THR A 97 -11.40 3.62 -2.46
N ILE A 98 -11.80 4.87 -2.18
CA ILE A 98 -11.61 5.49 -0.86
C ILE A 98 -12.30 4.65 0.23
N ILE A 99 -13.56 4.27 0.03
CA ILE A 99 -14.32 3.55 1.05
C ILE A 99 -13.73 2.15 1.29
N LYS A 100 -13.48 1.38 0.23
CA LYS A 100 -13.05 -0.02 0.37
C LYS A 100 -11.56 -0.18 0.65
N ARG A 101 -10.69 0.51 -0.10
CA ARG A 101 -9.23 0.34 0.00
C ARG A 101 -8.64 1.23 1.08
N ASP A 102 -8.98 2.52 1.08
CA ASP A 102 -8.31 3.47 1.97
C ASP A 102 -8.91 3.50 3.39
N LEU A 103 -10.23 3.32 3.51
CA LEU A 103 -10.94 3.30 4.80
C LEU A 103 -11.21 1.89 5.32
N GLY A 104 -11.02 0.84 4.50
CA GLY A 104 -11.29 -0.55 4.88
C GLY A 104 -12.77 -0.85 5.18
N LEU A 105 -13.69 0.00 4.72
CA LEU A 105 -15.12 -0.13 5.03
C LEU A 105 -15.82 -1.01 3.99
N SER A 106 -16.70 -1.87 4.49
CA SER A 106 -17.60 -2.68 3.69
C SER A 106 -19.06 -2.44 4.10
N SER A 107 -19.98 -2.66 3.17
CA SER A 107 -21.41 -2.60 3.48
C SER A 107 -21.78 -3.74 4.41
N PHE A 108 -22.35 -3.44 5.57
CA PHE A 108 -22.90 -4.46 6.45
C PHE A 108 -24.15 -5.08 5.82
N LYS A 109 -24.11 -6.40 5.56
CA LYS A 109 -25.25 -7.13 5.03
C LYS A 109 -26.17 -7.52 6.19
N LYS A 110 -27.30 -6.82 6.32
CA LYS A 110 -28.38 -7.23 7.24
C LYS A 110 -29.03 -8.50 6.68
N ARG A 111 -29.11 -9.55 7.50
CA ARG A 111 -29.84 -10.79 7.18
C ARG A 111 -30.97 -10.94 8.19
N ASN A 112 -32.17 -11.20 7.70
CA ASN A 112 -33.27 -11.64 8.56
C ASN A 112 -32.97 -13.09 8.95
N VAL A 113 -32.85 -13.33 10.25
CA VAL A 113 -32.71 -14.68 10.82
C VAL A 113 -34.01 -15.03 11.55
N HIS A 114 -34.28 -16.32 11.71
CA HIS A 114 -35.44 -16.75 12.47
C HIS A 114 -35.28 -16.35 13.94
N PHE A 115 -36.30 -15.69 14.49
CA PHE A 115 -36.37 -15.42 15.92
C PHE A 115 -36.71 -16.73 16.64
N LEU A 116 -35.90 -17.12 17.63
CA LEU A 116 -36.13 -18.32 18.46
C LEU A 116 -37.29 -18.05 19.43
N SER A 117 -38.52 -18.19 18.94
CA SER A 117 -39.70 -18.20 19.81
C SER A 117 -39.75 -19.51 20.61
N ASP A 118 -40.37 -19.48 21.79
CA ASP A 118 -40.47 -20.67 22.65
C ASP A 118 -41.22 -21.82 21.95
N LYS A 119 -42.14 -21.51 21.03
CA LYS A 119 -42.81 -22.49 20.15
C LYS A 119 -41.85 -23.22 19.19
N ILE A 120 -40.78 -22.57 18.76
CA ILE A 120 -39.77 -23.19 17.88
C ILE A 120 -38.82 -24.06 18.72
N LYS A 121 -38.49 -23.64 19.95
CA LYS A 121 -37.67 -24.43 20.88
C LYS A 121 -38.34 -25.76 21.21
N THR A 122 -39.64 -25.74 21.53
CA THR A 122 -40.39 -26.96 21.88
C THR A 122 -40.50 -27.95 20.73
N LYS A 123 -40.62 -27.48 19.47
CA LYS A 123 -40.64 -28.34 18.28
C LYS A 123 -39.33 -29.07 17.98
N ASN A 124 -38.20 -28.57 18.45
CA ASN A 124 -36.89 -29.19 18.20
C ASN A 124 -36.45 -30.15 19.32
N LEU A 125 -37.22 -30.23 20.42
CA LEU A 125 -36.98 -31.08 21.60
C LEU A 125 -37.76 -32.41 21.54
N THR A 126 -38.68 -32.55 20.59
CA THR A 126 -39.44 -33.77 20.26
C THR A 126 -38.90 -34.41 19.00
#